data_AF-A0A3B6PEQ1-F1
#
_entry.id   AF-A0A3B6PEQ1-F1
#
_cell.length_a   1.000
_cell.length_b   1.000
_cell.length_c   1.000
_cell.angle_alpha   90.00
_cell.angle_beta   90.00
_cell.angle_gamma   90.00
#
_symmetry.space_group_name_H-M   'P 1'
#
loop_
_entity.id
_entity.type
_entity.pdbx_description
1 polymer ?
#
loop_
_entity_poly.entity_id
_entity_poly.type
_entity_poly.pdbx_seq_one_letter_code
_entity_poly.pdbx_strand_id
1 'polypeptide(L)'
;MRTSQMLLLVVAFLVLASDAVTKASAAIEGNPCVSSIIPSPKPCDNKSCNKACIDYVMWSGGHGECVVEGCKCQYCIKMDAI
;
A
#
# COMPACT_ATOMS: atom_id res chain seq x y z
N MET A 1 41.42 -19.15 26.46
CA MET A 1 41.01 -17.72 26.28
C MET A 1 40.69 -17.34 24.83
N ARG A 2 41.32 -17.92 23.79
CA ARG A 2 41.05 -17.57 22.37
C ARG A 2 39.67 -17.98 21.81
N THR A 3 39.14 -19.13 22.23
CA THR A 3 37.84 -19.65 21.74
C THR A 3 36.63 -18.86 22.23
N SER A 4 36.70 -18.31 23.45
CA SER A 4 35.64 -17.49 24.04
C SER A 4 35.47 -16.15 23.31
N GLN A 5 36.56 -15.54 22.83
CA GLN A 5 36.50 -14.29 22.08
C GLN A 5 35.87 -14.47 20.69
N MET A 6 36.08 -15.61 20.04
CA MET A 6 35.44 -15.92 18.75
C MET A 6 33.92 -16.06 18.87
N LEU A 7 33.44 -16.72 19.94
CA LEU A 7 32.01 -16.87 20.20
C LEU A 7 31.32 -15.51 20.41
N LEU A 8 31.95 -14.60 21.14
CA LEU A 8 31.40 -13.26 21.38
C LEU A 8 31.30 -12.43 20.09
N LEU A 9 32.28 -12.56 19.19
CA LEU A 9 32.27 -11.90 17.88
C LEU A 9 31.11 -12.40 17.01
N VAL A 10 30.88 -13.71 16.96
CA VAL A 10 29.76 -14.30 16.19
C VAL A 10 28.42 -13.83 16.74
N VAL A 11 28.24 -13.79 18.06
CA VAL A 11 27.01 -13.30 18.70
C VAL A 11 26.80 -11.81 18.40
N ALA A 12 27.85 -10.99 18.46
CA ALA A 12 27.74 -9.57 18.13
C ALA A 12 27.31 -9.35 16.67
N PHE A 13 27.84 -10.12 15.72
CA PHE A 13 27.42 -10.05 14.32
C PHE A 13 25.97 -10.50 14.09
N LEU A 14 25.49 -11.52 14.82
CA LEU A 14 24.09 -11.97 14.73
C LEU A 14 23.10 -10.93 15.28
N VAL A 15 23.46 -10.24 16.37
CA VAL A 15 22.65 -9.13 16.92
C VAL A 15 22.60 -7.96 15.93
N LEU A 16 23.74 -7.56 15.35
CA LEU A 16 23.81 -6.48 14.35
C LEU A 16 23.03 -6.78 13.06
N ALA A 17 22.95 -8.05 12.65
CA ALA A 17 22.17 -8.46 11.47
C ALA A 17 20.65 -8.45 11.73
N SER A 18 20.22 -8.57 12.98
CA SER A 18 18.79 -8.60 13.34
C SER A 18 18.11 -7.24 13.14
N ASP A 19 18.78 -6.14 13.48
CA ASP A 19 18.26 -4.78 13.28
C ASP A 19 18.06 -4.41 11.80
N ALA A 20 18.89 -4.96 10.89
CA ALA A 20 18.77 -4.70 9.46
C ALA A 20 17.55 -5.39 8.82
N VAL A 21 17.10 -6.52 9.37
CA VAL A 21 15.94 -7.26 8.85
C VAL A 21 14.62 -6.64 9.32
N THR A 22 14.57 -6.05 10.52
CA THR A 22 13.34 -5.44 11.05
C THR A 22 12.91 -4.19 10.28
N LYS A 23 13.84 -3.43 9.69
CA LYS A 23 13.50 -2.24 8.89
C LYS A 23 12.95 -2.54 7.49
N ALA A 24 13.16 -3.75 6.95
CA ALA A 24 12.60 -4.15 5.66
C ALA A 24 11.13 -4.61 5.78
N SER A 25 10.71 -5.07 6.96
CA SER A 25 9.33 -5.51 7.22
C SER A 25 8.39 -4.38 7.65
N ALA A 26 8.90 -3.16 7.87
CA ALA A 26 8.07 -1.98 8.15
C ALA A 26 7.41 -1.40 6.89
N ALA A 27 7.54 -2.08 5.74
CA ALA A 27 6.84 -1.71 4.54
C ALA A 27 5.40 -2.23 4.60
N ILE A 28 4.50 -1.28 4.91
CA ILE A 28 3.07 -1.26 4.58
C ILE A 28 2.17 -2.05 5.53
N GLU A 29 2.11 -1.63 6.80
CA GLU A 29 0.91 -1.84 7.62
C GLU A 29 -0.19 -0.88 7.11
N GLY A 30 -0.79 -1.21 5.97
CA GLY A 30 -1.79 -0.38 5.32
C GLY A 30 -2.32 -1.01 4.04
N ASN A 31 -3.62 -0.84 3.78
CA ASN A 31 -4.22 -1.31 2.54
C ASN A 31 -3.62 -0.52 1.36
N PRO A 32 -2.99 -1.16 0.36
CA PRO A 32 -2.40 -0.45 -0.76
C PRO A 32 -3.47 0.33 -1.51
N CYS A 33 -3.22 1.62 -1.71
CA CYS A 33 -4.11 2.50 -2.45
C CYS A 33 -3.65 2.61 -3.91
N VAL A 34 -4.58 2.42 -4.83
CA VAL A 34 -4.37 2.50 -6.28
C VAL A 34 -5.27 3.59 -6.88
N SER A 35 -4.91 4.05 -8.07
CA SER A 35 -5.72 5.00 -8.84
C SER A 35 -5.85 4.53 -10.28
N SER A 36 -7.05 4.61 -10.84
CA SER A 36 -7.35 4.22 -12.22
C SER A 36 -8.31 5.21 -12.88
N ILE A 37 -8.23 5.34 -14.21
CA ILE A 37 -9.24 6.06 -14.99
C ILE A 37 -10.37 5.09 -15.33
N ILE A 38 -11.59 5.43 -14.94
CA ILE A 38 -12.77 4.60 -15.17
C ILE A 38 -13.74 5.25 -16.17
N PRO A 39 -14.58 4.45 -16.85
CA PRO A 39 -15.69 4.98 -17.63
C PRO A 39 -16.66 5.74 -16.71
N SER A 40 -16.98 6.97 -17.08
CA SER A 40 -17.93 7.83 -16.36
C SER A 40 -18.78 8.60 -17.36
N PRO A 41 -20.01 9.00 -17.01
CA PRO A 41 -20.85 9.83 -17.89
C PRO A 41 -20.10 11.07 -18.39
N LYS A 42 -20.34 11.43 -19.66
CA LYS A 42 -19.88 12.70 -20.24
C LYS A 42 -21.02 13.73 -20.14
N PRO A 43 -20.74 15.00 -19.79
CA PRO A 43 -19.44 15.53 -19.37
C PRO A 43 -19.01 14.97 -18.01
N CYS A 44 -17.69 14.84 -17.78
CA CYS A 44 -17.18 14.38 -16.50
C CYS A 44 -17.52 15.43 -15.43
N ASP A 45 -18.34 15.05 -14.45
CA ASP A 45 -18.57 15.82 -13.23
C ASP A 45 -18.18 15.00 -12.00
N ASN A 46 -17.69 15.68 -10.95
CA ASN A 46 -17.18 15.01 -9.74
C ASN A 46 -18.23 14.14 -9.04
N LYS A 47 -19.52 14.51 -9.09
CA LYS A 47 -20.58 13.77 -8.41
C LYS A 47 -20.85 12.44 -9.11
N SER A 48 -21.00 12.47 -10.43
CA SER A 48 -21.17 11.27 -11.24
C SER A 48 -19.92 10.39 -11.23
N CYS A 49 -18.73 11.01 -11.27
CA CYS A 49 -17.47 10.29 -11.19
C CYS A 49 -17.28 9.59 -9.83
N ASN A 50 -17.56 10.27 -8.72
CA ASN A 50 -17.50 9.65 -7.40
C ASN A 50 -18.49 8.50 -7.27
N LYS A 51 -19.72 8.65 -7.78
CA LYS A 51 -20.70 7.56 -7.81
C LYS A 51 -20.22 6.38 -8.64
N ALA A 52 -19.72 6.62 -9.85
CA ALA A 52 -19.18 5.58 -10.72
C ALA A 52 -17.99 4.86 -10.07
N CYS A 53 -17.14 5.59 -9.35
CA CYS A 53 -16.01 5.02 -8.60
C CYS A 53 -16.50 4.10 -7.47
N ILE A 54 -17.47 4.53 -6.66
CA ILE A 54 -18.06 3.72 -5.59
C ILE A 54 -18.70 2.44 -6.15
N ASP A 55 -19.45 2.57 -7.26
CA ASP A 55 -20.10 1.45 -7.94
C ASP A 55 -19.04 0.49 -8.54
N TYR A 56 -17.92 1.00 -9.06
CA TYR A 56 -16.81 0.22 -9.62
C TYR A 56 -16.05 -0.57 -8.54
N VAL A 57 -15.77 0.03 -7.38
CA VAL A 57 -15.00 -0.61 -6.29
C VAL A 57 -15.89 -1.40 -5.33
N MET A 58 -17.14 -1.68 -5.72
CA MET A 58 -18.11 -2.44 -4.93
C MET A 58 -18.23 -1.92 -3.48
N TRP A 59 -18.32 -0.60 -3.32
CA TRP A 59 -18.50 0.06 -2.02
C TRP A 59 -17.32 -0.06 -1.03
N SER A 60 -16.15 -0.47 -1.50
CA SER A 60 -14.94 -0.67 -0.67
C SER A 60 -14.26 0.63 -0.18
N GLY A 61 -14.93 1.79 -0.31
CA GLY A 61 -14.41 3.08 0.13
C GLY A 61 -13.51 3.79 -0.89
N GLY A 62 -13.97 3.89 -2.14
CA GLY A 62 -13.29 4.66 -3.19
C GLY A 62 -13.77 6.11 -3.27
N HIS A 63 -12.92 6.97 -3.83
CA HIS A 63 -13.23 8.36 -4.15
C HIS A 63 -12.96 8.64 -5.63
N GLY A 64 -13.93 9.25 -6.32
CA GLY A 64 -13.80 9.63 -7.72
C GLY A 64 -13.73 11.14 -7.91
N GLU A 65 -12.78 11.60 -8.72
CA GLU A 65 -12.62 12.99 -9.14
C GLU A 65 -12.47 13.11 -10.66
N CYS A 66 -13.01 14.16 -11.26
CA CYS A 66 -12.80 14.44 -12.68
C CYS A 66 -11.49 15.20 -12.90
N VAL A 67 -10.61 14.60 -13.69
CA VAL A 67 -9.34 15.17 -14.15
C VAL A 67 -9.36 15.30 -15.67
N VAL A 68 -8.31 15.91 -16.24
CA VAL A 68 -8.19 16.14 -17.70
C VAL A 68 -8.30 14.83 -18.49
N GLU A 69 -7.80 13.72 -17.93
CA GLU A 69 -7.80 12.39 -18.57
C GLU A 69 -9.16 11.67 -18.47
N GLY A 70 -10.07 12.13 -17.61
CA GLY A 70 -11.37 11.50 -17.36
C GLY A 70 -11.69 11.37 -15.87
N CYS A 71 -12.54 10.41 -15.54
CA CYS A 71 -12.89 10.13 -14.15
C CYS A 71 -11.81 9.27 -13.49
N LYS A 72 -11.05 9.87 -12.58
CA LYS A 72 -10.01 9.21 -11.80
C LYS A 72 -10.64 8.67 -10.52
N CYS A 73 -10.55 7.35 -10.32
CA CYS A 73 -11.04 6.64 -9.15
C CYS A 73 -9.84 6.18 -8.31
N GLN A 74 -9.80 6.62 -7.05
CA GLN A 74 -8.81 6.21 -6.07
C GLN A 74 -9.46 5.30 -5.03
N TYR A 75 -8.85 4.15 -4.74
CA TYR A 75 -9.36 3.22 -3.74
C TYR A 75 -8.23 2.41 -3.11
N CYS A 76 -8.44 1.94 -1.89
CA CYS A 76 -7.48 1.10 -1.18
C CYS A 76 -7.98 -0.33 -1.12
N ILE A 77 -7.13 -1.26 -1.53
CA ILE A 77 -7.45 -2.69 -1.57
C ILE A 77 -7.24 -3.25 -0.17
N LYS A 78 -8.31 -3.70 0.48
CA LYS A 78 -8.18 -4.50 1.70
C LYS A 78 -7.45 -5.79 1.35
N MET A 79 -6.21 -5.91 1.81
CA MET A 79 -5.53 -7.20 1.80
C MET A 79 -6.06 -7.97 3.00
N ASP A 80 -7.11 -8.76 2.79
CA ASP A 80 -7.47 -9.78 3.77
C ASP A 80 -6.29 -10.76 3.84
N ALA A 81 -5.60 -10.79 4.99
CA ALA A 81 -4.54 -11.74 5.24
C ALA A 81 -5.10 -13.16 5.04
N ILE A 82 -4.55 -13.86 4.04
CA ILE A 82 -4.85 -15.28 3.73
C ILE A 82 -4.24 -16.17 4.81
#